data_AF-A0A9W9TAI3-F1
#
_entry.id   AF-A0A9W9TAI3-F1
#
_cell.length_a   1.000
_cell.length_b   1.000
_cell.length_c   1.000
_cell.angle_alpha   90.00
_cell.angle_beta   90.00
_cell.angle_gamma   90.00
#
_symmetry.space_group_name_H-M   'P 1'
#
loop_
_entity.id
_entity.type
_entity.pdbx_description
1 polymer ?
#
loop_
_entity_poly.entity_id
_entity_poly.type
_entity_poly.pdbx_seq_one_letter_code
_entity_poly.pdbx_strand_id
1 'polypeptide(L)'
;MPLKRKRSGDNGNVEDESNKRYAYLKPSIRRVPEKTIKAKWSTLPEPVQDKVRDLFHSIERPVIVRQQNEKKRIEAQSAVQAVVRNLGRRLPRMPFPPITKDSNFDYESALDEHRSLEANLATMKDSIDLLKAEIAKEEALLADEKKALQEMDKNAKRAEAERKRQTKNEHPALRQLNELPQIPDQTSSEFSLLDTKGSQATLDELDADPGIQKLMNQLYGHLQSMQSNTAPLEGLGDAITRSQAALDLYSTPND
;
A
#
# COMPACT_ATOMS: atom_id res chain seq x y z
N MET A 1 29.17 -17.52 58.50
CA MET A 1 27.94 -17.74 57.70
C MET A 1 27.78 -16.56 56.74
N PRO A 2 28.07 -16.68 55.43
CA PRO A 2 27.90 -15.57 54.50
C PRO A 2 26.50 -15.59 53.87
N LEU A 3 25.84 -14.43 53.92
CA LEU A 3 24.50 -14.18 53.37
C LEU A 3 24.53 -14.24 51.84
N LYS A 4 23.69 -15.12 51.27
CA LYS A 4 23.49 -15.27 49.82
C LYS A 4 22.88 -13.99 49.23
N ARG A 5 23.62 -13.30 48.36
CA ARG A 5 23.07 -12.25 47.48
C ARG A 5 22.14 -12.89 46.43
N LYS A 6 20.83 -12.62 46.57
CA LYS A 6 19.80 -12.90 45.56
C LYS A 6 20.05 -11.97 44.37
N ARG A 7 20.53 -12.50 43.25
CA ARG A 7 20.57 -11.78 41.96
C ARG A 7 19.13 -11.53 41.53
N SER A 8 18.71 -10.27 41.56
CA SER A 8 17.52 -9.76 40.88
C SER A 8 17.73 -9.94 39.37
N GLY A 9 17.21 -11.05 38.83
CA GLY A 9 17.04 -11.20 37.41
C GLY A 9 15.84 -10.38 36.96
N ASP A 10 16.10 -9.53 35.97
CA ASP A 10 15.21 -9.31 34.83
C ASP A 10 13.79 -8.85 35.16
N ASN A 11 13.64 -7.55 35.44
CA ASN A 11 12.33 -6.91 35.41
C ASN A 11 12.49 -5.51 34.80
N GLY A 12 12.41 -5.45 33.47
CA GLY A 12 12.40 -4.21 32.70
C GLY A 12 11.60 -4.40 31.42
N ASN A 13 10.41 -3.81 31.38
CA ASN A 13 9.41 -3.76 30.31
C ASN A 13 8.56 -5.00 30.04
N VAL A 14 7.51 -5.16 30.86
CA VAL A 14 6.31 -5.97 30.54
C VAL A 14 5.09 -5.06 30.28
N GLU A 15 5.31 -3.77 30.01
CA GLU A 15 4.22 -2.86 29.66
C GLU A 15 4.13 -2.76 28.13
N ASP A 16 2.96 -3.13 27.58
CA ASP A 16 2.53 -3.15 26.17
C ASP A 16 2.91 -4.34 25.25
N GLU A 17 2.76 -5.58 25.73
CA GLU A 17 2.71 -6.78 24.86
C GLU A 17 1.30 -7.11 24.33
N SER A 18 0.23 -6.55 24.90
CA SER A 18 -1.16 -6.98 24.66
C SER A 18 -1.88 -6.34 23.47
N ASN A 19 -1.26 -5.42 22.72
CA ASN A 19 -1.96 -4.69 21.64
C ASN A 19 -1.20 -4.60 20.32
N LYS A 20 -0.35 -5.59 20.01
CA LYS A 20 0.37 -5.62 18.71
C LYS A 20 -0.39 -6.49 17.72
N ARG A 21 -1.25 -5.85 16.91
CA ARG A 21 -2.06 -6.48 15.84
C ARG A 21 -1.24 -7.01 14.64
N TYR A 22 0.09 -6.85 14.67
CA TYR A 22 0.98 -7.19 13.56
C TYR A 22 2.22 -7.93 14.06
N ALA A 23 2.84 -8.74 13.18
CA ALA A 23 4.07 -9.45 13.48
C ALA A 23 5.21 -8.45 13.76
N TYR A 24 5.87 -8.60 14.91
CA TYR A 24 7.03 -7.80 15.29
C TYR A 24 8.19 -8.72 15.67
N LEU A 25 9.41 -8.28 15.37
CA LEU A 25 10.61 -9.03 15.73
C LEU A 25 10.91 -8.83 17.22
N LYS A 26 10.95 -9.93 17.98
CA LYS A 26 11.41 -9.91 19.37
C LYS A 26 12.93 -10.04 19.44
N PRO A 27 13.63 -9.20 20.23
CA PRO A 27 15.06 -9.38 20.46
C PRO A 27 15.29 -10.75 21.14
N SER A 28 16.09 -11.61 20.50
CA SER A 28 16.35 -12.97 20.96
C SER A 28 17.83 -13.18 21.25
N ILE A 29 18.15 -13.49 22.51
CA ILE A 29 19.51 -13.80 22.93
C ILE A 29 19.78 -15.28 22.66
N ARG A 30 20.64 -15.57 21.67
CA ARG A 30 21.10 -16.94 21.37
C ARG A 30 22.38 -17.26 22.13
N ARG A 31 22.35 -18.31 22.97
CA ARG A 31 23.55 -18.85 23.61
C ARG A 31 24.24 -19.81 22.64
N VAL A 32 25.47 -19.48 22.22
CA VAL A 32 26.25 -20.30 21.28
C VAL A 32 27.34 -21.05 22.07
N PRO A 33 27.44 -22.38 21.94
CA PRO A 33 28.47 -23.14 22.64
C PRO A 33 29.86 -22.88 22.03
N GLU A 34 30.90 -22.88 22.85
CA GLU A 34 32.28 -22.59 22.42
C GLU A 34 32.79 -23.53 21.31
N LYS A 35 32.32 -24.78 21.29
CA LYS A 35 32.64 -25.74 20.22
C LYS A 35 32.16 -25.23 18.86
N THR A 36 30.97 -24.63 18.80
CA THR A 36 30.42 -24.05 17.57
C THR A 36 31.19 -22.82 17.15
N ILE A 37 31.67 -22.01 18.11
CA ILE A 37 32.53 -20.87 17.83
C ILE A 37 33.83 -21.36 17.18
N LYS A 38 34.56 -22.28 17.82
CA LYS A 38 35.84 -22.78 17.30
C LYS A 38 35.72 -23.54 15.97
N ALA A 39 34.59 -24.22 15.73
CA ALA A 39 34.40 -25.04 14.54
C ALA A 39 33.81 -24.28 13.34
N LYS A 40 32.91 -23.32 13.57
CA LYS A 40 32.16 -22.64 12.49
C LYS A 40 32.54 -21.18 12.29
N TRP A 41 33.22 -20.55 13.24
CA TRP A 41 33.59 -19.13 13.10
C TRP A 41 34.98 -19.07 12.51
N SER A 42 35.06 -18.52 11.30
CA SER A 42 36.31 -18.28 10.60
C SER A 42 36.91 -16.93 11.01
N THR A 43 38.21 -16.79 10.75
CA THR A 43 38.87 -15.50 10.81
C THR A 43 38.43 -14.66 9.61
N LEU A 44 38.42 -13.35 9.78
CA LEU A 44 38.04 -12.41 8.74
C LEU A 44 39.08 -12.41 7.59
N PRO A 45 38.68 -12.32 6.31
CA PRO A 45 39.62 -12.18 5.20
C PRO A 45 40.47 -10.90 5.32
N GLU A 46 41.73 -10.97 4.90
CA GLU A 46 42.69 -9.85 4.91
C GLU A 46 42.16 -8.52 4.33
N PRO A 47 41.46 -8.48 3.17
CA PRO A 47 40.95 -7.20 2.63
C PRO A 47 39.92 -6.53 3.54
N VAL A 48 39.15 -7.32 4.30
CA VAL A 48 38.16 -6.77 5.24
C VAL A 48 38.84 -6.37 6.54
N GLN A 49 39.94 -7.03 6.91
CA GLN A 49 40.75 -6.59 8.03
C GLN A 49 41.31 -5.18 7.80
N ASP A 50 41.71 -4.86 6.56
CA ASP A 50 42.12 -3.50 6.19
C ASP A 50 40.99 -2.50 6.31
N LYS A 51 39.78 -2.82 5.83
CA LYS A 51 38.60 -1.96 6.02
C LYS A 51 38.31 -1.67 7.50
N VAL A 52 38.44 -2.69 8.36
CA VAL A 52 38.26 -2.52 9.81
C VAL A 52 39.39 -1.67 10.42
N ARG A 53 40.63 -1.81 9.92
CA ARG A 53 41.73 -0.91 10.31
C ARG A 53 41.42 0.53 9.92
N ASP A 54 40.93 0.77 8.71
CA ASP A 54 40.56 2.12 8.24
C ASP A 54 39.41 2.71 9.06
N LEU A 55 38.42 1.88 9.43
CA LEU A 55 37.36 2.26 10.35
C LEU A 55 37.92 2.68 11.72
N PHE A 56 38.91 1.96 12.26
CA PHE A 56 39.56 2.35 13.52
C PHE A 56 40.27 3.71 13.42
N HIS A 57 40.83 4.06 12.27
CA HIS A 57 41.44 5.38 12.05
C HIS A 57 40.39 6.49 11.85
N SER A 58 39.23 6.19 11.26
CA SER A 58 38.16 7.18 11.11
C SER A 58 37.52 7.55 12.45
N ILE A 59 37.33 6.56 13.35
CA ILE A 59 36.79 6.80 14.71
C ILE A 59 37.79 7.47 15.67
N GLU A 60 39.09 7.46 15.36
CA GLU A 60 40.11 8.15 16.16
C GLU A 60 39.94 9.68 16.08
N ARG A 61 39.62 10.20 14.87
CA ARG A 61 39.57 11.65 14.62
C ARG A 61 38.57 12.40 15.50
N PRO A 62 37.30 11.95 15.66
CA PRO A 62 36.33 12.63 16.53
C PRO A 62 36.78 12.73 17.99
N VAL A 63 37.45 11.69 18.52
CA VAL A 63 37.90 11.66 19.92
C VAL A 63 39.00 12.69 20.16
N ILE A 64 39.94 12.82 19.21
CA ILE A 64 41.02 13.80 19.28
C ILE A 64 40.46 15.23 19.11
N VAL A 65 39.60 15.45 18.12
CA VAL A 65 39.04 16.77 17.80
C VAL A 65 38.15 17.30 18.92
N ARG A 66 37.43 16.42 19.63
CA ARG A 66 36.60 16.79 20.79
C ARG A 66 37.40 17.43 21.92
N GLN A 67 38.68 17.11 22.05
CA GLN A 67 39.53 17.70 23.08
C GLN A 67 39.99 19.09 22.67
N GLN A 68 39.83 20.11 23.52
CA GLN A 68 40.23 21.49 23.20
C GLN A 68 41.70 21.77 23.56
N ASN A 69 42.23 21.11 24.59
CA ASN A 69 43.59 21.32 25.08
C ASN A 69 44.61 20.48 24.31
N GLU A 70 45.67 21.12 23.79
CA GLU A 70 46.72 20.45 23.02
C GLU A 70 47.40 19.30 23.77
N LYS A 71 47.77 19.52 25.04
CA LYS A 71 48.38 18.45 25.87
C LYS A 71 47.45 17.23 26.01
N LYS A 72 46.16 17.48 26.15
CA LYS A 72 45.17 16.41 26.28
C LYS A 72 44.83 15.77 24.93
N ARG A 73 45.01 16.48 23.80
CA ARG A 73 44.91 15.92 22.44
C ARG A 73 46.00 14.88 22.21
N ILE A 74 47.24 15.22 22.58
CA ILE A 74 48.40 14.32 22.46
C ILE A 74 48.23 13.08 23.35
N GLU A 75 47.76 13.26 24.59
CA GLU A 75 47.46 12.14 25.49
C GLU A 75 46.36 11.24 24.91
N ALA A 76 45.23 11.82 24.47
CA ALA A 76 44.13 11.08 23.86
C ALA A 76 44.57 10.36 22.58
N GLN A 77 45.35 11.00 21.72
CA GLN A 77 45.92 10.40 20.52
C GLN A 77 46.80 9.19 20.88
N SER A 78 47.70 9.33 21.86
CA SER A 78 48.57 8.22 22.28
C SER A 78 47.78 7.04 22.84
N ALA A 79 46.74 7.32 23.65
CA ALA A 79 45.89 6.31 24.26
C ALA A 79 45.03 5.58 23.20
N VAL A 80 44.42 6.33 22.28
CA VAL A 80 43.60 5.75 21.19
C VAL A 80 44.48 4.92 20.25
N GLN A 81 45.64 5.43 19.84
CA GLN A 81 46.57 4.68 18.99
C GLN A 81 47.05 3.37 19.63
N ALA A 82 47.27 3.36 20.95
CA ALA A 82 47.61 2.13 21.66
C ALA A 82 46.47 1.10 21.56
N VAL A 83 45.22 1.53 21.70
CA VAL A 83 44.04 0.67 21.54
C VAL A 83 43.89 0.17 20.10
N VAL A 84 44.00 1.06 19.10
CA VAL A 84 43.92 0.70 17.67
C VAL A 84 44.98 -0.34 17.31
N ARG A 85 46.24 -0.17 17.76
CA ARG A 85 47.32 -1.14 17.52
C ARG A 85 47.04 -2.48 18.18
N ASN A 86 46.50 -2.49 19.40
CA ASN A 86 46.16 -3.72 20.11
C ASN A 86 44.99 -4.48 19.45
N LEU A 87 43.97 -3.76 18.98
CA LEU A 87 42.84 -4.33 18.25
C LEU A 87 43.27 -4.86 16.88
N GLY A 88 44.09 -4.11 16.14
CA GLY A 88 44.65 -4.53 14.86
C GLY A 88 45.48 -5.82 14.97
N ARG A 89 46.25 -5.99 16.05
CA ARG A 89 46.99 -7.25 16.32
C ARG A 89 46.10 -8.44 16.66
N ARG A 90 44.91 -8.20 17.20
CA ARG A 90 43.95 -9.26 17.60
C ARG A 90 42.99 -9.64 16.47
N LEU A 91 42.80 -8.76 15.50
CA LEU A 91 41.86 -8.91 14.40
C LEU A 91 42.05 -10.21 13.59
N PRO A 92 43.28 -10.65 13.25
CA PRO A 92 43.49 -11.90 12.52
C PRO A 92 43.15 -13.16 13.34
N ARG A 93 43.11 -13.05 14.67
CA ARG A 93 42.91 -14.18 15.60
C ARG A 93 41.51 -14.18 16.22
N MET A 94 40.67 -13.20 15.89
CA MET A 94 39.32 -13.10 16.41
C MET A 94 38.36 -13.95 15.56
N PRO A 95 37.63 -14.91 16.15
CA PRO A 95 36.63 -15.66 15.41
C PRO A 95 35.41 -14.78 15.15
N PHE A 96 34.96 -14.73 13.90
CA PHE A 96 33.75 -13.99 13.51
C PHE A 96 32.61 -14.96 13.15
N PRO A 97 31.36 -14.66 13.52
CA PRO A 97 30.21 -15.45 13.11
C PRO A 97 30.15 -15.57 11.57
N PRO A 98 29.73 -16.72 11.02
CA PRO A 98 29.72 -16.94 9.56
C PRO A 98 28.74 -16.05 8.79
N ILE A 99 27.88 -15.30 9.49
CA ILE A 99 26.96 -14.34 8.87
C ILE A 99 27.63 -12.98 8.60
N THR A 100 28.83 -12.72 9.13
CA THR A 100 29.54 -11.47 8.87
C THR A 100 30.00 -11.45 7.43
N LYS A 101 29.43 -10.57 6.62
CA LYS A 101 29.86 -10.30 5.25
C LYS A 101 30.75 -9.07 5.23
N ASP A 102 31.54 -8.94 4.17
CA ASP A 102 32.46 -7.82 3.96
C ASP A 102 31.73 -6.47 3.91
N SER A 103 30.51 -6.44 3.37
CA SER A 103 29.63 -5.27 3.31
C SER A 103 29.23 -4.75 4.70
N ASN A 104 29.19 -5.61 5.74
CA ASN A 104 28.87 -5.18 7.11
C ASN A 104 29.93 -4.25 7.72
N PHE A 105 31.14 -4.21 7.16
CA PHE A 105 32.24 -3.36 7.62
C PHE A 105 32.42 -2.11 6.76
N ASP A 106 31.60 -1.93 5.73
CA ASP A 106 31.62 -0.76 4.87
C ASP A 106 30.54 0.23 5.32
N TYR A 107 30.99 1.40 5.78
CA TYR A 107 30.10 2.44 6.31
C TYR A 107 29.18 3.01 5.21
N GLU A 108 29.71 3.21 4.00
CA GLU A 108 28.94 3.78 2.89
C GLU A 108 27.86 2.80 2.42
N SER A 109 28.20 1.51 2.32
CA SER A 109 27.22 0.45 2.01
C SER A 109 26.08 0.42 3.03
N ALA A 110 26.40 0.54 4.33
CA ALA A 110 25.38 0.56 5.39
C ALA A 110 24.51 1.83 5.33
N LEU A 111 25.08 2.98 4.99
CA LEU A 111 24.34 4.22 4.79
C LEU A 111 23.41 4.14 3.59
N ASP A 112 23.84 3.56 2.49
CA ASP A 112 23.03 3.44 1.28
C ASP A 112 21.86 2.45 1.51
N GLU A 113 22.11 1.33 2.19
CA GLU A 113 21.04 0.45 2.67
C GLU A 113 20.04 1.21 3.55
N HIS A 114 20.53 2.01 4.51
CA HIS A 114 19.67 2.83 5.36
C HIS A 114 18.80 3.80 4.56
N ARG A 115 19.40 4.55 3.63
CA ARG A 115 18.68 5.49 2.75
C ARG A 115 17.62 4.77 1.92
N SER A 116 17.94 3.58 1.39
CA SER A 116 16.99 2.78 0.62
C SER A 116 15.80 2.33 1.47
N LEU A 117 16.05 1.91 2.71
CA LEU A 117 15.01 1.52 3.66
C LEU A 117 14.15 2.71 4.10
N GLU A 118 14.76 3.87 4.32
CA GLU A 118 14.04 5.11 4.62
C GLU A 118 13.15 5.55 3.46
N ALA A 119 13.64 5.49 2.23
CA ALA A 119 12.86 5.78 1.03
C ALA A 119 11.66 4.83 0.90
N ASN A 120 11.89 3.51 1.06
CA ASN A 120 10.82 2.51 1.04
C ASN A 120 9.79 2.74 2.14
N LEU A 121 10.25 3.08 3.35
CA LEU A 121 9.39 3.41 4.47
C LEU A 121 8.54 4.65 4.17
N ALA A 122 9.13 5.71 3.59
CA ALA A 122 8.40 6.91 3.19
C ALA A 122 7.33 6.58 2.13
N THR A 123 7.68 5.88 1.06
CA THR A 123 6.71 5.45 0.03
C THR A 123 5.58 4.61 0.60
N MET A 124 5.88 3.66 1.51
CA MET A 124 4.85 2.86 2.17
C MET A 124 3.94 3.72 3.05
N LYS A 125 4.48 4.68 3.81
CA LYS A 125 3.66 5.60 4.60
C LYS A 125 2.75 6.45 3.72
N ASP A 126 3.27 7.01 2.63
CA ASP A 126 2.48 7.82 1.69
C ASP A 126 1.34 6.98 1.07
N SER A 127 1.61 5.72 0.73
CA SER A 127 0.59 4.80 0.22
C SER A 127 -0.51 4.50 1.26
N ILE A 128 -0.12 4.35 2.53
CA ILE A 128 -1.07 4.13 3.64
C ILE A 128 -1.95 5.36 3.83
N ASP A 129 -1.39 6.56 3.72
CA ASP A 129 -2.14 7.80 3.90
C ASP A 129 -3.09 8.06 2.73
N LEU A 130 -2.72 7.70 1.50
CA LEU A 130 -3.64 7.67 0.36
C LEU A 130 -4.81 6.71 0.62
N LEU A 131 -4.52 5.47 1.02
CA LEU A 131 -5.56 4.47 1.29
C LEU A 131 -6.50 4.89 2.42
N LYS A 132 -5.98 5.50 3.49
CA LYS A 132 -6.81 6.07 4.57
C LYS A 132 -7.71 7.19 4.07
N ALA A 133 -7.18 8.07 3.21
CA ALA A 133 -7.98 9.14 2.62
C ALA A 133 -9.10 8.58 1.73
N GLU A 134 -8.84 7.51 0.99
CA GLU A 134 -9.86 6.86 0.16
C GLU A 134 -10.92 6.16 1.00
N ILE A 135 -10.52 5.41 2.03
CA ILE A 135 -11.45 4.80 3.00
C ILE A 135 -12.36 5.87 3.63
N ALA A 136 -11.80 7.03 4.02
CA ALA A 136 -12.61 8.10 4.60
C ALA A 136 -13.64 8.67 3.63
N LYS A 137 -13.32 8.74 2.33
CA LYS A 137 -14.29 9.15 1.29
C LYS A 137 -15.38 8.10 1.10
N GLU A 138 -14.99 6.83 0.98
CA GLU A 138 -15.94 5.72 0.81
C GLU A 138 -16.89 5.61 2.02
N GLU A 139 -16.37 5.75 3.24
CA GLU A 139 -17.18 5.75 4.46
C GLU A 139 -18.18 6.91 4.49
N ALA A 140 -17.79 8.10 4.00
CA ALA A 140 -18.68 9.25 3.88
C ALA A 140 -19.80 9.01 2.85
N LEU A 141 -19.47 8.50 1.66
CA LEU A 141 -20.45 8.13 0.63
C LEU A 141 -21.44 7.08 1.14
N LEU A 142 -20.93 6.04 1.78
CA LEU A 142 -21.74 4.96 2.36
C LEU A 142 -22.66 5.51 3.46
N ALA A 143 -22.21 6.48 4.26
CA ALA A 143 -23.06 7.13 5.25
C ALA A 143 -24.23 7.89 4.62
N ASP A 144 -24.01 8.56 3.50
CA ASP A 144 -25.06 9.29 2.78
C ASP A 144 -26.03 8.36 2.07
N GLU A 145 -25.56 7.29 1.44
CA GLU A 145 -26.40 6.23 0.87
C GLU A 145 -27.29 5.56 1.93
N LYS A 146 -26.73 5.27 3.11
CA LYS A 146 -27.51 4.74 4.23
C LYS A 146 -28.62 5.68 4.67
N LYS A 147 -28.37 7.00 4.71
CA LYS A 147 -29.42 7.99 5.03
C LYS A 147 -30.50 8.00 3.95
N ALA A 148 -30.11 8.01 2.67
CA ALA A 148 -31.04 7.99 1.54
C ALA A 148 -31.94 6.74 1.56
N LEU A 149 -31.36 5.55 1.79
CA LEU A 149 -32.12 4.31 1.94
C LEU A 149 -33.11 4.37 3.11
N GLN A 150 -32.68 4.91 4.27
CA GLN A 150 -33.58 5.08 5.41
C GLN A 150 -34.75 6.03 5.11
N GLU A 151 -34.54 7.06 4.30
CA GLU A 151 -35.60 7.96 3.86
C GLU A 151 -36.56 7.27 2.89
N MET A 152 -36.04 6.52 1.92
CA MET A 152 -36.85 5.71 1.00
C MET A 152 -37.68 4.67 1.75
N ASP A 153 -37.11 3.97 2.72
CA ASP A 153 -37.84 3.00 3.55
C ASP A 153 -38.98 3.65 4.35
N LYS A 154 -38.73 4.85 4.93
CA LYS A 154 -39.77 5.61 5.63
C LYS A 154 -40.87 6.05 4.67
N ASN A 155 -40.51 6.51 3.47
CA ASN A 155 -41.46 6.95 2.46
C ASN A 155 -42.28 5.78 1.91
N ALA A 156 -41.66 4.63 1.63
CA ALA A 156 -42.34 3.41 1.21
C ALA A 156 -43.34 2.94 2.28
N LYS A 157 -42.94 2.90 3.56
CA LYS A 157 -43.84 2.56 4.68
C LYS A 157 -45.01 3.52 4.83
N ARG A 158 -44.79 4.83 4.63
CA ARG A 158 -45.87 5.84 4.64
C ARG A 158 -46.83 5.63 3.47
N ALA A 159 -46.31 5.45 2.26
CA ALA A 159 -47.10 5.19 1.06
C ALA A 159 -47.93 3.90 1.20
N GLU A 160 -47.35 2.82 1.74
CA GLU A 160 -48.10 1.60 2.06
C GLU A 160 -49.20 1.82 3.09
N ALA A 161 -48.93 2.59 4.15
CA ALA A 161 -49.92 2.89 5.17
C ALA A 161 -51.07 3.75 4.62
N GLU A 162 -50.76 4.74 3.77
CA GLU A 162 -51.75 5.55 3.07
C GLU A 162 -52.58 4.72 2.09
N ARG A 163 -51.94 3.87 1.27
CA ARG A 163 -52.63 2.94 0.37
C ARG A 163 -53.57 2.04 1.15
N LYS A 164 -53.13 1.46 2.29
CA LYS A 164 -53.99 0.66 3.17
C LYS A 164 -55.18 1.47 3.71
N ARG A 165 -55.01 2.75 4.04
CA ARG A 165 -56.12 3.62 4.46
C ARG A 165 -57.09 3.90 3.31
N GLN A 166 -56.58 4.20 2.12
CA GLN A 166 -57.39 4.45 0.93
C GLN A 166 -58.19 3.20 0.55
N THR A 167 -57.57 2.02 0.50
CA THR A 167 -58.28 0.74 0.22
C THR A 167 -59.36 0.38 1.25
N LYS A 168 -59.26 0.89 2.49
CA LYS A 168 -60.32 0.72 3.51
C LYS A 168 -61.51 1.67 3.29
N ASN A 169 -61.26 2.82 2.68
CA ASN A 169 -62.26 3.84 2.38
C ASN A 169 -62.89 3.66 0.98
N GLU A 170 -62.33 2.80 0.14
CA GLU A 170 -62.85 2.47 -1.19
C GLU A 170 -64.12 1.62 -1.12
N HIS A 171 -65.05 1.86 -2.05
CA HIS A 171 -66.31 1.15 -2.15
C HIS A 171 -66.09 -0.34 -2.51
N PRO A 172 -66.84 -1.30 -1.92
CA PRO A 172 -66.60 -2.74 -2.06
C PRO A 172 -66.51 -3.28 -3.50
N ALA A 173 -67.17 -2.62 -4.47
CA ALA A 173 -67.07 -2.99 -5.89
C ALA A 173 -65.67 -2.77 -6.51
N LEU A 174 -64.92 -1.75 -6.08
CA LEU A 174 -63.55 -1.49 -6.55
C LEU A 174 -62.54 -2.43 -5.88
N ARG A 175 -62.85 -2.89 -4.67
CA ARG A 175 -62.05 -3.85 -3.92
C ARG A 175 -62.02 -5.23 -4.56
N GLN A 176 -63.17 -5.67 -5.10
CA GLN A 176 -63.30 -6.95 -5.83
C GLN A 176 -62.52 -6.98 -7.15
N LEU A 177 -62.35 -5.83 -7.82
CA LEU A 177 -61.55 -5.73 -9.03
C LEU A 177 -60.04 -5.85 -8.76
N ASN A 178 -59.59 -5.47 -7.55
CA ASN A 178 -58.19 -5.54 -7.13
C ASN A 178 -57.80 -6.92 -6.56
N GLU A 179 -58.78 -7.70 -6.08
CA GLU A 179 -58.60 -9.07 -5.55
C GLU A 179 -58.65 -10.16 -6.62
N LEU A 180 -59.02 -9.83 -7.87
CA LEU A 180 -58.91 -10.76 -8.99
C LEU A 180 -57.42 -11.13 -9.20
N PRO A 181 -57.09 -12.43 -9.32
CA PRO A 181 -55.72 -12.87 -9.50
C PRO A 181 -55.17 -12.27 -10.79
N GLN A 182 -54.15 -11.43 -10.65
CA GLN A 182 -53.28 -11.01 -11.76
C GLN A 182 -52.64 -12.28 -12.33
N ILE A 183 -53.09 -12.68 -13.51
CA ILE A 183 -52.48 -13.77 -14.29
C ILE A 183 -51.03 -13.36 -14.55
N PRO A 184 -50.03 -14.24 -14.33
CA PRO A 184 -48.65 -13.89 -14.58
C PRO A 184 -48.41 -13.94 -16.08
N ASP A 185 -48.54 -12.81 -16.78
CA ASP A 185 -47.95 -12.64 -18.10
C ASP A 185 -47.58 -11.19 -18.36
N GLN A 186 -46.32 -11.03 -18.77
CA GLN A 186 -45.78 -10.04 -19.69
C GLN A 186 -45.86 -8.56 -19.30
N THR A 187 -44.67 -8.05 -18.96
CA THR A 187 -44.04 -6.87 -19.57
C THR A 187 -44.97 -5.79 -20.07
N SER A 188 -44.85 -4.61 -19.45
CA SER A 188 -45.03 -3.29 -20.07
C SER A 188 -46.31 -3.09 -20.88
N SER A 189 -47.21 -2.27 -20.35
CA SER A 189 -48.20 -1.46 -21.07
C SER A 189 -47.87 -1.26 -22.56
N GLU A 190 -48.33 -2.16 -23.41
CA GLU A 190 -48.25 -2.04 -24.86
C GLU A 190 -49.49 -1.24 -25.28
N PHE A 191 -49.27 0.02 -25.66
CA PHE A 191 -50.30 0.87 -26.26
C PHE A 191 -50.76 0.22 -27.56
N SER A 192 -51.95 -0.36 -27.58
CA SER A 192 -52.57 -0.84 -28.81
C SER A 192 -53.02 0.35 -29.66
N LEU A 193 -52.15 0.82 -30.55
CA LEU A 193 -52.52 1.72 -31.65
C LEU A 193 -53.47 0.98 -32.58
N LEU A 194 -54.65 1.55 -32.76
CA LEU A 194 -55.63 1.11 -33.74
C LEU A 194 -55.00 1.19 -35.14
N ASP A 195 -54.97 0.05 -35.81
CA ASP A 195 -54.52 -0.14 -37.18
C ASP A 195 -55.37 0.71 -38.15
N THR A 196 -54.92 1.93 -38.44
CA THR A 196 -55.40 2.70 -39.59
C THR A 196 -54.60 2.29 -40.81
N LYS A 197 -55.14 1.30 -41.51
CA LYS A 197 -54.78 0.89 -42.86
C LYS A 197 -54.52 2.10 -43.78
N GLY A 198 -53.25 2.40 -44.07
CA GLY A 198 -52.90 3.31 -45.17
C GLY A 198 -51.68 4.22 -45.02
N SER A 199 -50.53 3.74 -44.54
CA SER A 199 -49.24 4.35 -44.90
C SER A 199 -48.11 3.42 -44.52
N GLN A 200 -47.46 2.85 -45.53
CA GLN A 200 -46.18 2.18 -45.39
C GLN A 200 -45.16 3.29 -45.08
N ALA A 201 -44.94 3.59 -43.79
CA ALA A 201 -43.91 4.54 -43.36
C ALA A 201 -42.54 3.97 -43.73
N THR A 202 -42.04 4.37 -44.89
CA THR A 202 -40.69 4.08 -45.34
C THR A 202 -39.70 4.80 -44.44
N LEU A 203 -38.53 4.19 -44.19
CA LEU A 203 -37.43 4.76 -43.38
C LEU A 203 -37.06 6.21 -43.74
N ASP A 204 -37.37 6.68 -44.95
CA ASP A 204 -37.22 8.08 -45.38
C ASP A 204 -38.07 9.08 -44.57
N GLU A 205 -39.17 8.64 -43.94
CA GLU A 205 -40.04 9.51 -43.13
C GLU A 205 -39.44 9.78 -41.73
N LEU A 206 -38.59 8.87 -41.22
CA LEU A 206 -37.81 9.09 -39.99
C LEU A 206 -36.63 10.05 -40.21
N ASP A 207 -36.05 10.06 -41.42
CA ASP A 207 -34.96 10.98 -41.77
C ASP A 207 -35.48 12.42 -41.95
N ALA A 208 -36.77 12.57 -42.26
CA ALA A 208 -37.46 13.86 -42.33
C ALA A 208 -37.95 14.39 -40.96
N ASP A 209 -37.90 13.60 -39.88
CA ASP A 209 -38.30 14.04 -38.54
C ASP A 209 -37.20 14.92 -37.91
N PRO A 210 -37.47 16.23 -37.68
CA PRO A 210 -36.49 17.14 -37.08
C PRO A 210 -36.05 16.73 -35.67
N GLY A 211 -36.85 15.94 -34.95
CA GLY A 211 -36.50 15.38 -33.65
C GLY A 211 -35.42 14.30 -33.74
N ILE A 212 -35.53 13.41 -34.73
CA ILE A 212 -34.59 12.29 -34.96
C ILE A 212 -33.27 12.81 -35.53
N GLN A 213 -33.33 13.75 -36.48
CA GLN A 213 -32.17 14.47 -37.00
C GLN A 213 -31.36 15.14 -35.88
N LYS A 214 -32.03 15.75 -34.89
CA LYS A 214 -31.37 16.35 -33.74
C LYS A 214 -30.65 15.30 -32.88
N LEU A 215 -31.30 14.17 -32.61
CA LEU A 215 -30.69 13.07 -31.85
C LEU A 215 -29.51 12.44 -32.60
N MET A 216 -29.62 12.28 -33.91
CA MET A 216 -28.56 11.73 -34.75
C MET A 216 -27.34 12.66 -34.79
N ASN A 217 -27.56 13.98 -34.87
CA ASN A 217 -26.51 14.98 -34.75
C ASN A 217 -25.88 15.00 -33.34
N GLN A 218 -26.68 14.81 -32.28
CA GLN A 218 -26.15 14.69 -30.91
C GLN A 218 -25.31 13.42 -30.73
N LEU A 219 -25.75 12.30 -31.31
CA LEU A 219 -25.01 11.03 -31.28
C LEU A 219 -23.71 11.14 -32.07
N TYR A 220 -23.76 11.71 -33.28
CA TYR A 220 -22.57 11.96 -34.08
C TYR A 220 -21.59 12.89 -33.35
N GLY A 221 -22.07 13.97 -32.74
CA GLY A 221 -21.25 14.85 -31.91
C GLY A 221 -20.65 14.14 -30.69
N HIS A 222 -21.39 13.25 -30.03
CA HIS A 222 -20.89 12.49 -28.88
C HIS A 222 -19.86 11.44 -29.30
N LEU A 223 -20.11 10.73 -30.41
CA LEU A 223 -19.19 9.73 -30.96
C LEU A 223 -17.89 10.40 -31.44
N GLN A 224 -18.00 11.56 -32.10
CA GLN A 224 -16.84 12.35 -32.50
C GLN A 224 -16.07 12.91 -31.30
N SER A 225 -16.76 13.29 -30.21
CA SER A 225 -16.11 13.69 -28.95
C SER A 225 -15.41 12.50 -28.27
N MET A 226 -16.03 11.32 -28.24
CA MET A 226 -15.38 10.11 -27.74
C MET A 226 -14.17 9.73 -28.60
N GLN A 227 -14.26 9.88 -29.92
CA GLN A 227 -13.17 9.64 -30.84
C GLN A 227 -12.02 10.64 -30.60
N SER A 228 -12.30 11.93 -30.43
CA SER A 228 -11.27 12.92 -30.12
C SER A 228 -10.63 12.70 -28.74
N ASN A 229 -11.40 12.20 -27.77
CA ASN A 229 -10.88 11.87 -26.44
C ASN A 229 -10.02 10.60 -26.44
N THR A 230 -10.26 9.69 -27.39
CA THR A 230 -9.52 8.41 -27.49
C THR A 230 -8.35 8.47 -28.48
N ALA A 231 -8.31 9.42 -29.40
CA ALA A 231 -7.19 9.61 -30.33
C ALA A 231 -5.80 9.75 -29.65
N PRO A 232 -5.65 10.45 -28.51
CA PRO A 232 -4.36 10.49 -27.80
C PRO A 232 -3.96 9.16 -27.15
N LEU A 233 -4.91 8.24 -26.92
CA LEU A 233 -4.68 6.95 -26.28
C LEU A 233 -4.29 5.86 -27.29
N GLU A 234 -4.55 6.05 -28.59
CA GLU A 234 -4.23 5.10 -29.65
C GLU A 234 -2.73 4.76 -29.72
N GLY A 235 -1.86 5.75 -29.48
CA GLY A 235 -0.40 5.56 -29.47
C GLY A 235 0.20 5.05 -28.15
N LEU A 236 -0.61 4.92 -27.08
CA LEU A 236 -0.12 4.56 -25.75
C LEU A 236 0.24 3.06 -25.67
N GLY A 237 -0.48 2.20 -26.40
CA GLY A 237 -0.15 0.78 -26.52
C GLY A 237 1.22 0.54 -27.17
N ASP A 238 1.53 1.28 -28.23
CA ASP A 238 2.83 1.26 -28.89
C ASP A 238 3.95 1.78 -27.97
N ALA A 239 3.66 2.80 -27.16
CA ALA A 239 4.62 3.32 -26.17
C ALA A 239 4.89 2.31 -25.04
N ILE A 240 3.85 1.60 -24.57
CA ILE A 240 3.99 0.53 -23.56
C ILE A 240 4.77 -0.66 -24.11
N THR A 241 4.47 -1.12 -25.32
CA THR A 241 5.19 -2.25 -25.92
C THR A 241 6.66 -1.90 -26.17
N ARG A 242 6.97 -0.66 -26.58
CA ARG A 242 8.35 -0.17 -26.68
C ARG A 242 9.05 -0.09 -25.33
N SER A 243 8.38 0.38 -24.28
CA SER A 243 8.97 0.44 -22.94
C SER A 243 9.19 -0.96 -22.35
N GLN A 244 8.26 -1.89 -22.55
CA GLN A 244 8.42 -3.30 -22.20
C GLN A 244 9.61 -3.92 -22.94
N ALA A 245 9.73 -3.73 -24.25
CA ALA A 245 10.86 -4.23 -25.02
C ALA A 245 12.21 -3.64 -24.53
N ALA A 246 12.24 -2.36 -24.17
CA ALA A 246 13.44 -1.72 -23.60
C ALA A 246 13.79 -2.29 -22.21
N LEU A 247 12.77 -2.59 -21.39
CA LEU A 247 12.95 -3.23 -20.08
C LEU A 247 13.40 -4.68 -20.21
N ASP A 248 12.86 -5.45 -21.16
CA ASP A 248 13.27 -6.83 -21.41
C ASP A 248 14.72 -6.90 -21.89
N LEU A 249 15.17 -5.96 -22.73
CA LEU A 249 16.58 -5.84 -23.14
C LEU A 249 17.50 -5.46 -21.97
N TYR A 250 17.01 -4.69 -21.01
CA TYR A 250 17.77 -4.37 -19.79
C TYR A 250 17.73 -5.50 -18.75
N SER A 251 16.67 -6.30 -18.77
CA SER A 251 16.43 -7.41 -17.85
C SER A 251 17.06 -8.73 -18.28
N THR A 252 17.84 -8.79 -19.36
CA THR A 252 18.78 -9.91 -19.59
C THR A 252 20.09 -9.59 -18.87
N PRO A 253 20.34 -10.14 -17.67
CA PRO A 253 21.66 -10.04 -17.05
C PRO A 253 22.59 -11.04 -17.76
N ASN A 254 23.84 -10.63 -17.92
CA ASN A 254 25.01 -11.49 -18.07
C ASN A 254 24.78 -12.94 -17.64
N ASP A 255 24.89 -13.87 -18.59
CA ASP A 255 25.65 -15.11 -18.37
C ASP A 255 27.15 -14.78 -18.36
#